data_AF-A0A963FHH7-F1
#
_entry.id   AF-A0A963FHH7-F1
#
_cell.length_a   1.000
_cell.length_b   1.000
_cell.length_c   1.000
_cell.angle_alpha   90.00
_cell.angle_beta   90.00
_cell.angle_gamma   90.00
#
_symmetry.space_group_name_H-M   'P 1'
#
loop_
_entity.id
_entity.type
_entity.pdbx_description
1 polymer ?
#
loop_
_entity_poly.entity_id
_entity_poly.type
_entity_poly.pdbx_seq_one_letter_code
_entity_poly.pdbx_strand_id
1 'polypeptide(L)'
;MFEQFGNLVAFGLLRLSAESAAGAAVQFFVMDVAKIFVLLVIVIYLMGLLRALLSPEKVREFVRGRPDWQARSFAVTLGAVTPFCSCSSVPLFIGFVEAGIPLGVTFSFLIASPMINEVAAVILVGILGWKLAALYVGAGLLVAWFGGIVMQTFKPERWVEEYVWKIQMGQADLPEPDRSFAGRHRYAVAEIREIVGRIW
;
A
#
# COMPACT_ATOMS: atom_id res chain seq x y z
N MET A 1 -3.78 0.78 -27.64
CA MET A 1 -3.94 2.13 -27.04
C MET A 1 -2.59 2.71 -26.60
N PHE A 2 -1.86 2.13 -25.64
CA PHE A 2 -0.57 2.67 -25.18
C PHE A 2 0.52 2.72 -26.26
N GLU A 3 0.59 1.70 -27.12
CA GLU A 3 1.51 1.72 -28.28
C GLU A 3 1.18 2.84 -29.27
N GLN A 4 -0.12 3.10 -29.51
CA GLN A 4 -0.53 4.19 -30.40
C GLN A 4 -0.16 5.56 -29.82
N PHE A 5 -0.23 5.70 -28.49
CA PHE A 5 0.20 6.92 -27.80
C PHE A 5 1.73 7.11 -27.88
N GLY A 6 2.51 6.05 -27.62
CA GLY A 6 3.96 6.07 -27.79
C GLY A 6 4.37 6.39 -29.23
N ASN A 7 3.71 5.78 -30.22
CA ASN A 7 3.98 6.04 -31.63
C ASN A 7 3.61 7.48 -32.04
N LEU A 8 2.52 8.02 -31.52
CA LEU A 8 2.08 9.38 -31.83
C LEU A 8 3.03 10.43 -31.25
N VAL A 9 3.57 10.20 -30.05
CA VAL A 9 4.54 11.12 -29.43
C VAL A 9 5.92 11.00 -30.09
N ALA A 10 6.44 9.78 -30.26
CA ALA A 10 7.79 9.57 -30.78
C ALA A 10 7.91 9.84 -32.29
N PHE A 11 6.98 9.29 -33.09
CA PHE A 11 7.07 9.34 -34.55
C PHE A 11 6.20 10.45 -35.15
N GLY A 12 5.09 10.80 -34.50
CA GLY A 12 4.21 11.88 -34.95
C GLY A 12 4.70 13.27 -34.51
N LEU A 13 4.86 13.46 -33.20
CA LEU A 13 5.09 14.77 -32.58
C LEU A 13 6.59 15.17 -32.62
N LEU A 14 7.47 14.22 -32.30
CA LEU A 14 8.92 14.41 -32.31
C LEU A 14 9.58 14.05 -33.65
N ARG A 15 8.81 13.48 -34.60
CA ARG A 15 9.26 13.07 -35.96
C ARG A 15 10.55 12.24 -35.97
N LEU A 16 10.77 11.44 -34.92
CA LEU A 16 11.89 10.51 -34.88
C LEU A 16 11.62 9.35 -35.83
N SER A 17 12.67 8.77 -36.44
CA SER A 17 12.46 7.59 -37.27
C SER A 17 12.28 6.35 -36.40
N ALA A 18 11.39 5.45 -36.82
CA ALA A 18 11.17 4.18 -36.13
C ALA A 18 12.38 3.23 -36.17
N GLU A 19 13.28 3.42 -37.14
CA GLU A 19 14.53 2.66 -37.26
C GLU A 19 15.67 3.25 -36.43
N SER A 20 15.49 4.45 -35.88
CA SER A 20 16.48 5.08 -35.01
C SER A 20 16.34 4.56 -33.58
N ALA A 21 17.48 4.26 -32.94
CA ALA A 21 17.50 3.84 -31.54
C ALA A 21 16.86 4.88 -30.61
N ALA A 22 16.98 6.18 -30.94
CA ALA A 22 16.35 7.27 -30.20
C ALA A 22 14.83 7.26 -30.33
N GLY A 23 14.29 7.02 -31.54
CA GLY A 23 12.85 6.90 -31.76
C GLY A 23 12.24 5.73 -31.01
N ALA A 24 12.90 4.56 -31.05
CA ALA A 24 12.47 3.37 -30.30
C ALA A 24 12.52 3.60 -28.77
N ALA A 25 13.57 4.23 -28.25
CA ALA A 25 13.70 4.52 -26.82
C ALA A 25 12.61 5.48 -26.31
N VAL A 26 12.30 6.54 -27.06
CA VAL A 26 11.24 7.49 -26.69
C VAL A 26 9.86 6.85 -26.78
N GLN A 27 9.61 6.04 -27.81
CA GLN A 27 8.36 5.32 -27.97
C GLN A 27 8.12 4.35 -26.80
N PHE A 28 9.14 3.57 -26.44
CA PHE A 28 9.11 2.66 -25.30
C PHE A 28 8.89 3.42 -23.99
N PHE A 29 9.66 4.49 -23.74
CA PHE A 29 9.53 5.30 -22.53
C PHE A 29 8.12 5.85 -22.35
N VAL A 30 7.55 6.49 -23.39
CA VAL A 30 6.21 7.08 -23.31
C VAL A 30 5.14 6.01 -23.14
N MET A 31 5.27 4.88 -23.84
CA MET A 31 4.36 3.75 -23.73
C MET A 31 4.36 3.16 -22.31
N ASP A 32 5.54 2.85 -21.77
CA ASP A 32 5.68 2.22 -20.46
C ASP A 32 5.31 3.18 -19.33
N VAL A 33 5.69 4.45 -19.41
CA VAL A 33 5.28 5.47 -18.42
C VAL A 33 3.76 5.60 -18.40
N ALA A 34 3.11 5.73 -19.57
CA ALA A 34 1.65 5.84 -19.63
C ALA A 34 0.96 4.56 -19.11
N LYS A 35 1.49 3.38 -19.45
CA LYS A 35 0.96 2.08 -19.01
C LYS A 35 1.08 1.92 -17.48
N ILE A 36 2.25 2.22 -16.90
CA ILE A 36 2.48 2.17 -15.46
C ILE A 36 1.57 3.18 -14.75
N PHE A 37 1.44 4.39 -15.27
CA PHE A 37 0.62 5.43 -14.64
C PHE A 37 -0.86 5.03 -14.58
N VAL A 38 -1.42 4.50 -15.67
CA VAL A 38 -2.80 4.00 -15.68
C VAL A 38 -2.97 2.82 -14.73
N LEU A 39 -2.04 1.87 -14.74
CA LEU A 39 -2.08 0.73 -13.82
C LEU A 39 -2.04 1.19 -12.36
N LEU A 40 -1.17 2.16 -12.04
CA LEU A 40 -1.02 2.75 -10.71
C LEU A 40 -2.32 3.43 -10.27
N VAL A 41 -2.95 4.24 -11.12
CA VAL A 41 -4.22 4.92 -10.81
C VAL A 41 -5.33 3.90 -10.52
N ILE A 42 -5.46 2.85 -11.34
CA ILE A 42 -6.46 1.80 -11.14
C ILE A 42 -6.21 1.06 -9.83
N VAL A 43 -4.96 0.67 -9.56
CA VAL A 43 -4.60 -0.04 -8.33
C VAL A 43 -4.83 0.84 -7.11
N ILE A 44 -4.39 2.11 -7.12
CA ILE A 44 -4.64 3.05 -6.01
C ILE A 44 -6.14 3.25 -5.78
N TYR A 45 -6.94 3.39 -6.84
CA TYR A 45 -8.39 3.52 -6.73
C TYR A 45 -9.04 2.27 -6.12
N LEU A 46 -8.67 1.07 -6.59
CA LEU A 46 -9.17 -0.19 -6.04
C LEU A 46 -8.73 -0.39 -4.59
N MET A 47 -7.50 -0.01 -4.24
CA MET A 47 -7.00 -0.08 -2.86
C MET A 47 -7.66 0.96 -1.95
N GLY A 48 -7.94 2.18 -2.44
CA GLY A 48 -8.74 3.18 -1.73
C GLY A 48 -10.17 2.70 -1.49
N LEU A 49 -10.79 2.07 -2.49
CA LEU A 49 -12.11 1.44 -2.35
C LEU A 49 -12.07 0.26 -1.36
N LEU A 50 -11.02 -0.57 -1.41
CA LEU A 50 -10.82 -1.67 -0.47
C LEU A 50 -10.63 -1.14 0.95
N ARG A 51 -9.88 -0.05 1.15
CA ARG A 51 -9.71 0.62 2.44
C ARG A 51 -11.03 1.22 2.94
N ALA A 52 -11.87 1.76 2.04
CA ALA A 52 -13.23 2.19 2.39
C ALA A 52 -14.17 1.03 2.76
N LEU A 53 -13.89 -0.19 2.30
CA LEU A 53 -14.61 -1.42 2.68
C LEU A 53 -14.05 -2.06 3.95
N LEU A 54 -12.73 -2.05 4.10
CA LEU A 54 -11.96 -2.45 5.28
C LEU A 54 -11.72 -1.23 6.17
N SER A 55 -12.79 -0.74 6.81
CA SER A 55 -12.71 0.29 7.85
C SER A 55 -11.57 -0.06 8.82
N PRO A 56 -10.47 0.71 8.88
CA PRO A 56 -9.38 0.51 9.83
C PRO A 56 -9.90 0.43 11.28
N GLU A 57 -11.06 1.04 11.55
CA GLU A 57 -11.79 0.97 12.82
C GLU A 57 -12.23 -0.45 13.19
N LYS A 58 -12.60 -1.30 12.23
CA LYS A 58 -12.95 -2.72 12.51
C LYS A 58 -11.72 -3.56 12.79
N VAL A 59 -10.61 -3.29 12.08
CA VAL A 59 -9.32 -3.92 12.39
C VAL A 59 -8.87 -3.50 13.79
N ARG A 60 -9.02 -2.22 14.13
CA ARG A 60 -8.80 -1.69 15.47
C ARG A 60 -9.65 -2.41 16.51
N GLU A 61 -10.97 -2.52 16.36
CA GLU A 61 -11.83 -3.24 17.31
C GLU A 61 -11.47 -4.72 17.44
N PHE A 62 -11.04 -5.36 16.35
CA PHE A 62 -10.60 -6.76 16.37
C PHE A 62 -9.25 -6.95 17.07
N VAL A 63 -8.39 -5.93 17.05
CA VAL A 63 -7.05 -5.96 17.65
C VAL A 63 -7.06 -5.41 19.09
N ARG A 64 -7.98 -4.48 19.41
CA ARG A 64 -8.10 -3.82 20.72
C ARG A 64 -8.48 -4.83 21.79
N GLY A 65 -7.60 -5.02 22.77
CA GLY A 65 -7.79 -5.97 23.88
C GLY A 65 -7.16 -7.35 23.66
N ARG A 66 -6.54 -7.61 22.50
CA ARG A 66 -5.75 -8.83 22.28
C ARG A 66 -4.28 -8.62 22.62
N PRO A 67 -3.59 -9.68 23.08
CA PRO A 67 -2.16 -9.60 23.37
C PRO A 67 -1.36 -9.32 22.08
N ASP A 68 -0.25 -8.58 22.22
CA ASP A 68 0.60 -8.10 21.12
C ASP A 68 0.99 -9.18 20.10
N TRP A 69 1.15 -10.44 20.52
CA TRP A 69 1.49 -11.54 19.62
C TRP A 69 0.33 -11.90 18.66
N GLN A 70 -0.92 -11.85 19.12
CA GLN A 70 -2.08 -12.10 18.26
C GLN A 70 -2.27 -10.93 17.29
N ALA A 71 -2.14 -9.71 17.80
CA ALA A 71 -2.20 -8.49 16.99
C ALA A 71 -1.14 -8.52 15.88
N ARG A 72 0.10 -8.91 16.22
CA ARG A 72 1.21 -9.07 15.29
C ARG A 72 0.96 -10.16 14.24
N SER A 73 0.39 -11.30 14.64
CA SER A 73 -0.01 -12.35 13.69
C SER A 73 -0.94 -11.80 12.65
N PHE A 74 -1.98 -11.13 13.11
CA PHE A 74 -3.02 -10.60 12.25
C PHE A 74 -2.43 -9.54 11.30
N ALA A 75 -1.59 -8.64 11.81
CA ALA A 75 -0.92 -7.62 11.02
C ALA A 75 -0.01 -8.20 9.93
N VAL A 76 0.78 -9.23 10.25
CA VAL A 76 1.66 -9.91 9.28
C VAL A 76 0.84 -10.65 8.22
N THR A 77 -0.19 -11.40 8.62
CA THR A 77 -1.06 -12.11 7.68
C THR A 77 -1.83 -11.16 6.79
N LEU A 78 -2.34 -10.05 7.36
CA LEU A 78 -3.00 -9.02 6.59
C LEU A 78 -2.05 -8.44 5.54
N GLY A 79 -0.84 -8.04 5.94
CA GLY A 79 0.18 -7.55 5.01
C GLY A 79 0.55 -8.57 3.93
N ALA A 80 0.60 -9.85 4.27
CA ALA A 80 0.93 -10.92 3.31
C ALA A 80 -0.17 -11.18 2.27
N VAL A 81 -1.44 -10.88 2.58
CA VAL A 81 -2.61 -11.08 1.69
C VAL A 81 -2.97 -9.79 0.93
N THR A 82 -2.41 -8.65 1.37
CA THR A 82 -2.63 -7.36 0.75
C THR A 82 -1.26 -6.73 0.47
N PRO A 83 -0.62 -7.05 -0.67
CA PRO A 83 0.74 -6.65 -0.98
C PRO A 83 0.75 -5.17 -1.38
N PHE A 84 0.56 -4.28 -0.40
CA PHE A 84 0.57 -2.86 -0.66
C PHE A 84 1.99 -2.44 -1.03
N CYS A 85 2.09 -1.73 -2.16
CA CYS A 85 3.28 -0.97 -2.48
C CYS A 85 3.47 0.17 -1.48
N SER A 86 4.68 0.73 -1.44
CA SER A 86 5.03 1.87 -0.57
C SER A 86 4.03 3.04 -0.65
N CYS A 87 3.41 3.25 -1.82
CA CYS A 87 2.42 4.30 -2.05
C CYS A 87 1.14 4.12 -1.23
N SER A 88 0.76 2.89 -0.89
CA SER A 88 -0.46 2.57 -0.14
C SER A 88 -0.18 2.15 1.31
N SER A 89 1.02 1.66 1.60
CA SER A 89 1.39 1.18 2.93
C SER A 89 1.59 2.33 3.95
N VAL A 90 2.05 3.50 3.50
CA VAL A 90 2.28 4.67 4.38
C VAL A 90 0.96 5.22 4.98
N PRO A 91 -0.09 5.52 4.20
CA PRO A 91 -1.38 5.94 4.77
C PRO A 91 -2.01 4.91 5.72
N LEU A 92 -1.83 3.61 5.43
CA LEU A 92 -2.31 2.54 6.29
C LEU A 92 -1.53 2.46 7.60
N PHE A 93 -0.21 2.65 7.55
CA PHE A 93 0.61 2.78 8.77
C PHE A 93 0.11 3.93 9.63
N ILE A 94 -0.09 5.10 9.05
CA ILE A 94 -0.61 6.29 9.74
C ILE A 94 -1.96 5.97 10.40
N GLY A 95 -2.90 5.41 9.64
CA GLY A 95 -4.22 5.02 10.17
C GLY A 95 -4.17 3.96 11.29
N PHE A 96 -3.22 3.02 11.25
CA PHE A 96 -3.02 2.04 12.32
C PHE A 96 -2.43 2.69 13.59
N VAL A 97 -1.53 3.65 13.44
CA VAL A 97 -0.98 4.42 14.58
C VAL A 97 -2.05 5.31 15.21
N GLU A 98 -2.86 5.98 14.39
CA GLU A 98 -4.02 6.77 14.83
C GLU A 98 -5.05 5.90 15.57
N ALA A 99 -5.26 4.68 15.09
CA ALA A 99 -6.08 3.67 15.76
C ALA A 99 -5.49 3.19 17.11
N GLY A 100 -4.29 3.61 17.48
CA GLY A 100 -3.63 3.24 18.72
C GLY A 100 -3.11 1.79 18.72
N ILE A 101 -2.88 1.22 17.54
CA ILE A 101 -2.20 -0.08 17.41
C ILE A 101 -0.71 0.12 17.77
N PRO A 102 -0.10 -0.76 18.58
CA PRO A 102 1.32 -0.63 18.95
C PRO A 102 2.22 -0.53 17.70
N LEU A 103 3.17 0.41 17.70
CA LEU A 103 4.04 0.63 16.53
C LEU A 103 4.72 -0.64 16.05
N GLY A 104 5.17 -1.51 16.95
CA GLY A 104 5.80 -2.79 16.59
C GLY A 104 4.90 -3.73 15.78
N VAL A 105 3.59 -3.71 16.02
CA VAL A 105 2.60 -4.48 15.25
C VAL A 105 2.41 -3.83 13.88
N THR A 106 2.33 -2.51 13.81
CA THR A 106 2.22 -1.75 12.56
C THR A 106 3.46 -1.94 11.66
N PHE A 107 4.65 -1.97 12.25
CA PHE A 107 5.90 -2.25 11.52
C PHE A 107 5.93 -3.68 10.97
N SER A 108 5.41 -4.67 11.71
CA SER A 108 5.27 -6.03 11.18
C SER A 108 4.41 -6.08 9.91
N PHE A 109 3.29 -5.35 9.89
CA PHE A 109 2.48 -5.21 8.67
C PHE A 109 3.27 -4.53 7.54
N LEU A 110 3.95 -3.41 7.84
CA LEU A 110 4.75 -2.68 6.85
C LEU A 110 5.87 -3.50 6.24
N ILE A 111 6.49 -4.40 7.00
CA ILE A 111 7.56 -5.29 6.51
C ILE A 111 6.97 -6.44 5.68
N ALA A 112 5.84 -7.02 6.11
CA ALA A 112 5.18 -8.13 5.39
C ALA A 112 4.66 -7.71 4.01
N SER A 113 4.03 -6.54 3.93
CA SER A 113 3.31 -6.03 2.75
C SER A 113 4.15 -6.00 1.46
N PRO A 114 5.37 -5.42 1.42
CA PRO A 114 6.18 -5.42 0.21
C PRO A 114 6.98 -6.72 0.03
N MET A 115 7.15 -7.52 1.09
CA MET A 115 8.05 -8.67 1.08
C MET A 115 7.39 -9.93 0.54
N ILE A 116 6.10 -10.12 0.80
CA ILE A 116 5.32 -11.27 0.34
C ILE A 116 4.41 -10.81 -0.80
N ASN A 117 4.66 -11.32 -2.00
CA ASN A 117 3.87 -11.02 -3.20
C ASN A 117 3.22 -12.31 -3.72
N GLU A 118 1.90 -12.31 -3.86
CA GLU A 118 1.10 -13.44 -4.35
C GLU A 118 1.44 -13.78 -5.80
N VAL A 119 1.71 -12.78 -6.64
CA VAL A 119 2.12 -13.00 -8.02
C VAL A 119 3.46 -13.74 -8.05
N ALA A 120 4.42 -13.31 -7.21
CA ALA A 120 5.70 -13.98 -7.09
C ALA A 120 5.52 -15.41 -6.56
N ALA A 121 4.68 -15.61 -5.55
CA ALA A 121 4.38 -16.93 -4.98
C ALA A 121 3.79 -17.89 -6.03
N VAL A 122 2.82 -17.44 -6.84
CA VAL A 122 2.22 -18.26 -7.91
C VAL A 122 3.26 -18.64 -8.97
N ILE A 123 4.10 -17.70 -9.39
CA ILE A 123 5.19 -17.97 -10.35
C ILE A 123 6.18 -18.98 -9.76
N LEU A 124 6.56 -18.82 -8.49
CA LEU A 124 7.42 -19.74 -7.75
C LEU A 124 6.84 -21.15 -7.70
N VAL A 125 5.54 -21.30 -7.46
CA VAL A 125 4.88 -22.61 -7.51
C VAL A 125 4.99 -23.22 -8.90
N GLY A 126 4.79 -22.42 -9.96
CA GLY A 126 4.82 -22.91 -11.34
C GLY A 126 6.20 -23.34 -11.82
N ILE A 127 7.27 -22.63 -11.42
CA ILE A 127 8.63 -22.88 -11.91
C ILE A 127 9.43 -23.78 -10.96
N LEU A 128 9.33 -23.53 -9.65
CA LEU A 128 10.19 -24.12 -8.61
C LEU A 128 9.45 -25.10 -7.70
N GLY A 129 8.12 -25.18 -7.83
CA GLY A 129 7.27 -26.08 -7.07
C GLY A 129 6.84 -25.54 -5.70
N TRP A 130 5.87 -26.22 -5.09
CA TRP A 130 5.19 -25.77 -3.87
C TRP A 130 6.11 -25.62 -2.65
N LYS A 131 7.16 -26.44 -2.55
CA LYS A 131 8.09 -26.41 -1.39
C LYS A 131 8.85 -25.08 -1.29
N LEU A 132 9.36 -24.57 -2.42
CA LEU A 132 10.09 -23.29 -2.43
C LEU A 132 9.15 -22.10 -2.23
N ALA A 133 7.95 -22.14 -2.81
CA ALA A 133 6.95 -21.11 -2.59
C ALA A 133 6.54 -21.00 -1.10
N ALA A 134 6.32 -22.15 -0.44
CA ALA A 134 6.02 -22.19 0.98
C ALA A 134 7.19 -21.65 1.84
N LEU A 135 8.43 -21.97 1.47
CA LEU A 135 9.61 -21.44 2.15
C LEU A 135 9.72 -19.92 1.99
N TYR A 136 9.48 -19.38 0.79
CA TYR A 136 9.47 -17.95 0.52
C TYR A 136 8.44 -17.21 1.39
N VAL A 137 7.18 -17.68 1.39
CA VAL A 137 6.11 -17.08 2.20
C VAL A 137 6.44 -17.22 3.69
N GLY A 138 6.85 -18.41 4.14
CA GLY A 138 7.19 -18.67 5.54
C GLY A 138 8.35 -17.80 6.03
N ALA A 139 9.42 -17.66 5.25
CA ALA A 139 10.54 -16.79 5.57
C ALA A 139 10.09 -15.33 5.66
N GLY A 140 9.25 -14.87 4.73
CA GLY A 140 8.67 -13.53 4.79
C GLY A 140 7.85 -13.31 6.07
N LEU A 141 6.95 -14.23 6.41
CA LEU A 141 6.12 -14.11 7.61
C LEU A 141 7.00 -14.03 8.88
N LEU A 142 8.04 -14.87 8.98
CA LEU A 142 8.96 -14.87 10.10
C LEU A 142 9.75 -13.56 10.19
N VAL A 143 10.33 -13.09 9.08
CA VAL A 143 11.09 -11.84 9.05
C VAL A 143 10.22 -10.65 9.45
N ALA A 144 8.98 -10.58 8.96
CA ALA A 144 8.05 -9.51 9.33
C ALA A 144 7.66 -9.58 10.81
N TRP A 145 7.45 -10.79 11.33
CA TRP A 145 7.14 -10.98 12.74
C TRP A 145 8.29 -10.56 13.66
N PHE A 146 9.47 -11.12 13.47
CA PHE A 146 10.65 -10.81 14.28
C PHE A 146 11.11 -9.36 14.07
N GLY A 147 11.04 -8.86 12.84
CA GLY A 147 11.34 -7.46 12.52
C GLY A 147 10.47 -6.49 13.32
N GLY A 148 9.17 -6.74 13.44
CA GLY A 148 8.30 -5.89 14.27
C GLY A 148 8.52 -6.04 15.78
N ILE A 149 9.02 -7.18 16.27
CA ILE A 149 9.47 -7.30 17.67
C ILE A 149 10.71 -6.42 17.87
N VAL A 150 11.70 -6.56 17.01
CA VAL A 150 12.94 -5.78 17.06
C VAL A 150 12.62 -4.28 16.99
N MET A 151 11.74 -3.87 16.08
CA MET A 151 11.29 -2.48 16.00
C MET A 151 10.58 -2.02 17.28
N GLN A 152 9.77 -2.86 17.91
CA GLN A 152 9.14 -2.52 19.19
C GLN A 152 10.18 -2.27 20.29
N THR A 153 11.27 -3.03 20.30
CA THR A 153 12.35 -2.85 21.29
C THR A 153 13.11 -1.54 21.12
N PHE A 154 13.24 -1.04 19.89
CA PHE A 154 13.89 0.23 19.61
C PHE A 154 13.09 1.46 20.02
N LYS A 155 11.79 1.30 20.31
CA LYS A 155 10.89 2.40 20.68
C LYS A 155 11.00 3.59 19.71
N PRO A 156 10.65 3.39 18.42
CA PRO A 156 10.80 4.40 17.37
C PRO A 156 9.77 5.53 17.46
N GLU A 157 8.95 5.59 18.51
CA GLU A 157 7.91 6.62 18.69
C GLU A 157 8.48 8.03 18.52
N ARG A 158 9.72 8.26 18.99
CA ARG A 158 10.44 9.53 18.88
C ARG A 158 10.84 9.95 17.46
N TRP A 159 10.78 9.04 16.50
CA TRP A 159 11.10 9.29 15.08
C TRP A 159 9.86 9.44 14.22
N VAL A 160 8.66 9.23 14.79
CA VAL A 160 7.40 9.43 14.10
C VAL A 160 7.02 10.91 14.20
N GLU A 161 6.80 11.52 13.05
CA GLU A 161 6.39 12.93 12.93
C GLU A 161 5.15 13.26 13.75
N GLU A 162 5.12 14.48 14.33
CA GLU A 162 4.04 14.91 15.22
C GLU A 162 2.65 14.94 14.56
N TYR A 163 2.56 15.14 13.25
CA TYR A 163 1.28 15.18 12.57
C TYR A 163 0.54 13.83 12.61
N VAL A 164 1.28 12.72 12.62
CA VAL A 164 0.72 11.36 12.72
C VAL A 164 0.02 11.18 14.07
N TRP A 165 0.56 11.80 15.11
CA TRP A 165 -0.05 11.81 16.44
C TRP A 165 -1.21 12.83 16.53
N LYS A 166 -1.16 13.96 15.82
CA LYS A 166 -2.19 15.02 15.87
C LYS A 166 -3.49 14.66 15.14
N ILE A 167 -3.49 13.73 14.18
CA ILE A 167 -4.72 13.23 13.56
C ILE A 167 -5.61 12.49 14.59
N GLN A 168 -5.06 12.09 15.76
CA GLN A 168 -5.83 11.58 16.90
C GLN A 168 -6.98 12.50 17.34
N MET A 169 -6.92 13.81 17.08
CA MET A 169 -7.90 14.79 17.57
C MET A 169 -8.96 15.17 16.52
N GLY A 170 -8.83 14.74 15.25
CA GLY A 170 -9.78 15.07 14.18
C GLY A 170 -10.96 14.12 14.03
N GLN A 171 -10.91 12.92 14.65
CA GLN A 171 -11.96 11.90 14.58
C GLN A 171 -12.73 11.71 15.90
N ALA A 172 -12.38 12.42 16.98
CA ALA A 172 -13.07 12.27 18.26
C ALA A 172 -14.47 12.93 18.27
N ASP A 173 -14.79 13.78 17.30
CA ASP A 173 -16.06 14.52 17.18
C ASP A 173 -16.69 14.46 15.77
N LEU A 174 -16.33 13.47 14.96
CA LEU A 174 -17.07 13.26 13.70
C LEU A 174 -18.35 12.46 14.01
N PRO A 175 -19.54 13.01 13.69
CA PRO A 175 -20.80 12.28 13.85
C PRO A 175 -20.71 10.94 13.12
N GLU A 176 -21.33 9.90 13.68
CA GLU A 176 -21.26 8.51 13.19
C GLU A 176 -21.17 8.46 11.66
N PRO A 177 -20.16 7.76 11.09
CA PRO A 177 -19.91 7.79 9.66
C PRO A 177 -21.17 7.32 8.93
N ASP A 178 -21.76 8.21 8.13
CA ASP A 178 -22.89 7.91 7.26
C ASP A 178 -22.50 6.74 6.36
N ARG A 179 -23.07 5.57 6.67
CA ARG A 179 -22.77 4.29 5.99
C ARG A 179 -23.28 4.28 4.54
N SER A 180 -23.96 5.33 4.08
CA SER A 180 -24.37 5.50 2.70
C SER A 180 -23.18 5.58 1.74
N PHE A 181 -23.37 5.13 0.49
CA PHE A 181 -22.38 5.26 -0.57
C PHE A 181 -21.93 6.71 -0.81
N ALA A 182 -22.83 7.68 -0.58
CA ALA A 182 -22.54 9.10 -0.73
C ALA A 182 -21.69 9.68 0.42
N GLY A 183 -21.83 9.14 1.64
CA GLY A 183 -20.97 9.47 2.79
C GLY A 183 -19.53 9.01 2.57
N ARG A 184 -19.36 7.75 2.13
CA ARG A 184 -18.05 7.15 1.83
C ARG A 184 -17.31 7.88 0.71
N HIS A 185 -18.01 8.28 -0.34
CA HIS A 185 -17.39 9.03 -1.45
C HIS A 185 -16.88 10.40 -1.01
N ARG A 186 -17.65 11.14 -0.20
CA ARG A 186 -17.23 12.45 0.33
C ARG A 186 -16.03 12.35 1.25
N TYR A 187 -16.00 11.32 2.11
CA TYR A 187 -14.85 11.05 2.98
C TYR A 187 -13.57 10.79 2.17
N ALA A 188 -13.66 9.92 1.15
CA ALA A 188 -12.52 9.59 0.29
C ALA A 188 -11.98 10.83 -0.47
N VAL A 189 -12.86 11.69 -0.98
CA VAL A 189 -12.45 12.92 -1.70
C VAL A 189 -11.79 13.93 -0.76
N ALA A 190 -12.25 14.03 0.49
CA ALA A 190 -11.65 14.91 1.50
C ALA A 190 -10.25 14.43 1.92
N GLU A 191 -10.09 13.12 2.17
CA GLU A 191 -8.81 12.52 2.52
C GLU A 191 -7.78 12.69 1.37
N ILE A 192 -8.21 12.51 0.12
CA ILE A 192 -7.37 12.78 -1.05
C ILE A 192 -6.91 14.24 -1.08
N ARG A 193 -7.82 15.21 -0.87
CA ARG A 193 -7.47 16.63 -0.88
C ARG A 193 -6.47 17.00 0.23
N GLU A 194 -6.65 16.45 1.42
CA GLU A 194 -5.76 16.72 2.55
C GLU A 194 -4.37 16.13 2.34
N ILE A 195 -4.30 14.87 1.88
CA ILE A 195 -3.02 14.20 1.61
C ILE A 195 -2.28 14.91 0.47
N VAL A 196 -2.97 15.24 -0.63
CA VAL A 196 -2.36 15.93 -1.77
C VAL A 196 -1.87 17.33 -1.38
N GLY A 197 -2.63 18.09 -0.59
CA GLY A 197 -2.24 19.43 -0.13
C GLY A 197 -1.19 19.46 0.99
N ARG A 198 -0.77 18.29 1.51
CA ARG A 198 0.35 18.18 2.46
C ARG A 198 1.62 17.62 1.83
N ILE A 199 1.48 16.83 0.76
CA ILE A 199 2.63 16.27 0.01
C ILE A 199 3.16 17.28 -1.02
N TRP A 200 2.32 18.24 -1.44
CA TRP A 200 2.64 19.36 -2.33
C TRP A 200 2.19 20.68 -1.70
#